data_AF-A0A727A4D5-F1
#
_entry.id   AF-A0A727A4D5-F1
#
_cell.length_a   1.000
_cell.length_b   1.000
_cell.length_c   1.000
_cell.angle_alpha   90.00
_cell.angle_beta   90.00
_cell.angle_gamma   90.00
#
_symmetry.space_group_name_H-M   'P 1'
#
loop_
_entity.id
_entity.type
_entity.pdbx_description
1 polymer ?
#
loop_
_entity_poly.entity_id
_entity_poly.type
_entity_poly.pdbx_seq_one_letter_code
_entity_poly.pdbx_strand_id
1 'polypeptide(L)' 'TIYQARAYLVTLEDAGVVEKMNAGKGVSGRWRLV' A
#
# COMPACT_ATOMS: atom_id res chain seq x y z
N THR A 1 -9.79 11.28 -1.06
CA THR A 1 -10.68 10.21 -0.53
C THR A 1 -9.88 8.94 -0.28
N ILE A 2 -10.22 8.10 0.71
CA ILE A 2 -9.48 6.86 1.05
C ILE A 2 -9.23 5.95 -0.17
N TYR A 3 -10.14 5.93 -1.14
CA TYR A 3 -9.99 5.21 -2.41
C TYR A 3 -8.81 5.69 -3.28
N GLN A 4 -8.56 6.99 -3.31
CA GLN A 4 -7.43 7.56 -4.07
C GLN A 4 -6.10 7.19 -3.43
N ALA A 5 -6.00 7.28 -2.10
CA ALA A 5 -4.78 6.93 -1.37
C ALA A 5 -4.37 5.47 -1.62
N ARG A 6 -5.34 4.55 -1.71
CA ARG A 6 -5.09 3.15 -2.07
C ARG A 6 -4.55 3.01 -3.50
N ALA A 7 -5.13 3.72 -4.47
CA ALA A 7 -4.67 3.68 -5.85
C ALA A 7 -3.21 4.15 -5.97
N TYR A 8 -2.87 5.26 -5.30
CA TYR A 8 -1.50 5.76 -5.27
C TYR A 8 -0.52 4.78 -4.63
N LEU A 9 -0.89 4.14 -3.52
CA LEU A 9 -0.04 3.15 -2.87
C LEU A 9 0.24 1.93 -3.77
N VAL A 10 -0.74 1.48 -4.55
CA VAL A 10 -0.53 0.41 -5.55
C VAL A 10 0.42 0.88 -6.66
N THR A 11 0.27 2.11 -7.15
CA THR A 11 1.20 2.66 -8.16
C THR A 11 2.62 2.77 -7.62
N LEU A 12 2.79 3.17 -6.36
CA LEU A 12 4.10 3.25 -5.71
C LEU A 12 4.71 1.88 -5.43
N GLU A 13 3.87 0.87 -5.18
CA GLU A 13 4.30 -0.53 -5.06
C GLU A 13 4.87 -1.06 -6.37
N ASP A 14 4.15 -0.84 -7.47
CA ASP A 14 4.55 -1.25 -8.81
C ASP A 14 5.84 -0.54 -9.26
N ALA A 15 6.02 0.71 -8.84
CA ALA A 15 7.25 1.47 -9.03
C ALA A 15 8.40 1.05 -8.09
N GLY A 16 8.17 0.13 -7.15
CA GLY A 16 9.18 -0.35 -6.19
C GLY A 16 9.54 0.63 -5.07
N VAL A 17 8.76 1.68 -4.86
CA VAL A 17 9.01 2.73 -3.85
C VAL A 17 8.50 2.32 -2.47
N VAL A 18 7.42 1.54 -2.44
CA VAL A 18 6.84 1.03 -1.20
C VAL A 18 6.59 -0.46 -1.31
N GLU A 19 6.62 -1.14 -0.17
CA GLU A 19 6.28 -2.56 -0.08
C GLU A 19 5.11 -2.73 0.89
N LYS A 20 4.11 -3.51 0.48
CA LYS A 20 3.00 -3.85 1.36
C LYS A 20 3.41 -4.93 2.34
N MET A 21 3.50 -4.56 3.62
CA MET A 21 3.98 -5.48 4.65
C MET A 21 2.95 -6.52 5.10
N ASN A 22 1.64 -6.23 4.96
CA ASN A 22 0.58 -7.14 5.41
C ASN A 22 -0.67 -7.03 4.52
N ALA A 23 -1.20 -8.17 4.09
CA ALA A 23 -2.45 -8.28 3.33
C ALA A 23 -3.41 -9.28 4.01
N GLY A 24 -3.66 -9.09 5.31
CA GLY A 24 -4.63 -9.88 6.07
C GLY A 24 -6.02 -9.25 6.09
N LYS A 25 -7.08 -10.06 6.01
CA LYS A 25 -8.46 -9.60 6.15
C LYS A 25 -8.68 -9.12 7.60
N GLY A 26 -9.13 -7.87 7.77
CA GLY A 26 -9.38 -7.28 9.09
C GLY A 26 -8.18 -6.59 9.75
N VAL A 27 -7.02 -6.52 9.08
CA VAL A 27 -5.84 -5.81 9.58
C VAL A 27 -5.59 -4.56 8.74
N SER A 28 -5.29 -3.43 9.39
CA SER A 28 -4.90 -2.20 8.70
C SER A 28 -3.68 -2.46 7.81
N GLY A 29 -3.85 -2.22 6.51
CA GLY A 29 -2.77 -2.39 5.53
C GLY A 29 -1.60 -1.48 5.89
N ARG A 30 -0.44 -2.09 6.16
CA ARG A 30 0.78 -1.37 6.50
C ARG A 30 1.73 -1.41 5.31
N TRP A 31 2.36 -0.27 5.05
CA TRP A 31 3.28 -0.07 3.94
C TRP A 31 4.63 0.39 4.49
N ARG A 32 5.71 -0.05 3.86
CA ARG A 32 7.08 0.34 4.16
C ARG A 32 7.65 1.11 2.98
N LEU A 33 8.38 2.20 3.23
CA LEU A 33 9.23 2.82 2.20
C LEU A 33 10.48 1.94 2.01
N VAL A 34 10.80 1.63 0.76
CA VAL A 34 11.95 0.82 0.35
C VAL A 34 13.08 1.73 -0.12
#